data_AF-A0A353PDA0-F1
#
_entry.id   AF-A0A353PDA0-F1
#
_cell.length_a   1.000
_cell.length_b   1.000
_cell.length_c   1.000
_cell.angle_alpha   90.00
_cell.angle_beta   90.00
_cell.angle_gamma   90.00
#
_symmetry.space_group_name_H-M   'P 1'
#
loop_
_entity.id
_entity.type
_entity.pdbx_description
1 polymer ?
#
loop_
_entity_poly.entity_id
_entity_poly.type
_entity_poly.pdbx_seq_one_letter_code
_entity_poly.pdbx_strand_id
1 'polypeptide(L)'
;MSNKHPSSDGLRRLADWLGQCAAAGLDTGYQGMDGVQVTFIPGDAPETVRAFAQQMGSFTKDYSCDSQVWLIKDFDGAKVRLVFNRTTVCKRVVTGTKTIPAVTIPAKPAEPERVIPEQTVETVEWQCGESLLAKTFDELEASA
;
A
#
# COMPACT_ATOMS: atom_id res chain seq x y z
N MET A 1 -6.32 -18.50 -2.53
CA MET A 1 -7.38 -17.49 -2.35
C MET A 1 -8.41 -17.72 -3.44
N SER A 2 -9.67 -17.99 -3.08
CA SER A 2 -10.75 -18.23 -4.06
C SER A 2 -11.11 -16.92 -4.76
N ASN A 3 -11.00 -16.89 -6.09
CA ASN A 3 -11.50 -15.78 -6.92
C ASN A 3 -13.02 -15.91 -7.01
N LYS A 4 -13.72 -15.39 -5.99
CA LYS A 4 -15.17 -15.26 -6.03
C LYS A 4 -15.48 -14.23 -7.12
N HIS A 5 -16.22 -14.63 -8.16
CA HIS A 5 -16.71 -13.66 -9.14
C HIS A 5 -17.53 -12.58 -8.41
N PRO A 6 -17.36 -11.30 -8.79
CA PRO A 6 -18.09 -10.22 -8.16
C PRO A 6 -19.59 -10.41 -8.38
N SER A 7 -20.35 -10.28 -7.30
CA SER A 7 -21.82 -10.23 -7.40
C SER A 7 -22.26 -8.95 -8.12
N SER A 8 -23.46 -8.97 -8.73
CA SER A 8 -24.03 -7.76 -9.35
C SER A 8 -24.22 -6.62 -8.34
N ASP A 9 -24.62 -6.94 -7.11
CA ASP A 9 -24.72 -5.96 -6.02
C ASP A 9 -23.35 -5.47 -5.56
N GLY A 10 -22.33 -6.34 -5.56
CA GLY A 10 -20.95 -5.96 -5.31
C GLY A 10 -20.42 -4.94 -6.31
N LEU A 11 -20.70 -5.16 -7.60
CA LEU A 11 -20.34 -4.21 -8.67
C LEU A 11 -21.08 -2.87 -8.53
N ARG A 12 -22.36 -2.87 -8.12
CA ARG A 12 -23.11 -1.64 -7.84
C ARG A 12 -22.50 -0.87 -6.68
N ARG A 13 -22.23 -1.53 -5.56
CA ARG A 13 -21.62 -0.91 -4.37
C ARG A 13 -20.23 -0.33 -4.69
N LEU A 14 -19.46 -1.02 -5.53
CA LEU A 14 -18.19 -0.50 -6.05
C LEU A 14 -18.41 0.77 -6.88
N ALA A 15 -19.36 0.76 -7.82
CA ALA A 15 -19.66 1.93 -8.65
C ALA A 15 -20.13 3.12 -7.81
N ASP A 16 -20.99 2.89 -6.81
CA ASP A 16 -21.45 3.93 -5.88
C ASP A 16 -20.28 4.54 -5.09
N TRP A 17 -19.37 3.70 -4.61
CA TRP A 17 -18.18 4.15 -3.90
C TRP A 17 -17.22 4.94 -4.80
N LEU A 18 -17.05 4.55 -6.06
CA LEU A 18 -16.29 5.32 -7.04
C LEU A 18 -16.93 6.69 -7.30
N GLY A 19 -18.26 6.76 -7.37
CA GLY A 19 -19.01 8.01 -7.46
C GLY A 19 -18.80 8.93 -6.25
N GLN A 20 -18.77 8.36 -5.04
CA GLN A 20 -18.46 9.11 -3.81
C GLN A 20 -17.04 9.65 -3.80
N CYS A 21 -16.05 8.86 -4.24
CA CYS A 21 -14.67 9.32 -4.38
C CYS A 21 -14.57 10.49 -5.36
N ALA A 22 -15.18 10.38 -6.54
CA ALA A 22 -15.19 11.44 -7.54
C ALA A 22 -15.85 12.72 -7.03
N ALA A 23 -16.97 12.60 -6.31
CA ALA A 23 -17.64 13.74 -5.68
C ALA A 23 -16.79 14.41 -4.59
N ALA A 24 -15.91 13.66 -3.93
CA ALA A 24 -14.92 14.17 -2.98
C ALA A 24 -13.63 14.69 -3.64
N GLY A 25 -13.56 14.73 -4.98
CA GLY A 25 -12.38 15.16 -5.72
C GLY A 25 -11.23 14.13 -5.70
N LEU A 26 -11.51 12.89 -5.31
CA LEU A 26 -10.53 11.80 -5.26
C LEU A 26 -10.59 10.97 -6.54
N ASP A 27 -9.52 10.99 -7.32
CA ASP A 27 -9.37 10.13 -8.49
C ASP A 27 -8.74 8.78 -8.09
N THR A 28 -9.52 7.70 -8.25
CA THR A 28 -9.03 6.35 -8.00
C THR A 28 -8.31 5.75 -9.21
N GLY A 29 -8.29 6.41 -10.37
CA GLY A 29 -7.66 5.92 -11.59
C GLY A 29 -8.19 4.55 -12.03
N TYR A 30 -9.49 4.31 -11.91
CA TYR A 30 -10.09 2.99 -12.16
C TYR A 30 -9.79 2.48 -13.57
N GLN A 31 -9.00 1.40 -13.64
CA GLN A 31 -8.78 0.59 -14.85
C GLN A 31 -9.30 -0.82 -14.55
N GLY A 32 -10.57 -1.06 -14.83
CA GLY A 32 -11.23 -2.30 -14.44
C GLY A 32 -10.73 -3.52 -15.21
N MET A 33 -10.26 -4.53 -14.48
CA MET A 33 -10.14 -5.90 -14.97
C MET A 33 -10.71 -6.87 -13.92
N ASP A 34 -11.64 -7.73 -14.34
CA ASP A 34 -12.15 -8.88 -13.58
C ASP A 34 -12.57 -8.62 -12.12
N GLY A 35 -13.17 -7.45 -11.85
CA GLY A 35 -13.69 -7.10 -10.53
C GLY A 35 -12.62 -6.81 -9.48
N VAL A 36 -11.34 -6.72 -9.85
CA VAL A 36 -10.26 -6.27 -8.96
C VAL A 36 -9.59 -5.05 -9.56
N GLN A 37 -9.74 -3.91 -8.91
CA GLN A 37 -8.97 -2.70 -9.21
C GLN A 37 -7.71 -2.69 -8.35
N VAL A 38 -6.56 -2.50 -9.00
CA VAL A 38 -5.31 -2.14 -8.33
C VAL A 38 -4.86 -0.82 -8.90
N THR A 39 -4.81 0.23 -8.07
CA THR A 39 -4.32 1.53 -8.50
C THR A 39 -3.21 2.03 -7.60
N PHE A 40 -2.11 2.42 -8.24
CA PHE A 40 -1.09 3.26 -7.63
C PHE A 40 -1.60 4.69 -7.63
N ILE A 41 -1.80 5.25 -6.44
CA ILE A 41 -2.25 6.63 -6.33
C ILE A 41 -1.03 7.55 -6.44
N PRO A 42 -0.93 8.39 -7.50
CA PRO A 42 0.15 9.35 -7.62
C PRO A 42 -0.03 10.47 -6.59
N GLY A 43 1.04 10.85 -5.90
CA GLY A 43 1.01 11.92 -4.89
C GLY A 43 1.06 11.36 -3.47
N ASP A 44 2.28 11.14 -2.98
CA ASP A 44 2.58 10.62 -1.64
C ASP A 44 2.41 11.69 -0.57
N ALA A 45 1.17 12.07 -0.36
CA ALA A 45 0.82 13.02 0.69
C ALA A 45 -0.05 12.31 1.75
N PRO A 46 0.29 12.41 3.06
CA PRO A 46 -0.47 11.78 4.13
C PRO A 46 -1.98 12.10 4.10
N GLU A 47 -2.34 13.31 3.69
CA GLU A 47 -3.71 13.80 3.54
C GLU A 47 -4.48 13.03 2.46
N THR A 48 -3.84 12.66 1.35
CA THR A 48 -4.44 11.86 0.28
C THR A 48 -4.79 10.47 0.81
N VAL A 49 -3.86 9.84 1.55
CA VAL A 49 -4.10 8.52 2.15
C VAL A 49 -5.23 8.58 3.17
N ARG A 50 -5.28 9.65 3.99
CA ARG A 50 -6.35 9.87 4.97
C ARG A 50 -7.71 10.05 4.29
N ALA A 51 -7.78 10.84 3.22
CA ALA A 51 -9.03 11.07 2.49
C ALA A 51 -9.58 9.77 1.89
N PHE A 52 -8.74 8.95 1.26
CA PHE A 52 -9.15 7.65 0.75
C PHE A 52 -9.58 6.69 1.87
N ALA A 53 -8.84 6.63 2.98
CA ALA A 53 -9.21 5.81 4.12
C ALA A 53 -10.57 6.21 4.72
N GLN A 54 -10.85 7.52 4.81
CA GLN A 54 -12.15 8.03 5.25
C GLN A 54 -13.28 7.62 4.30
N GLN A 55 -13.09 7.76 2.98
CA GLN A 55 -14.08 7.31 1.99
C GLN A 55 -14.29 5.79 2.00
N MET A 56 -13.24 5.02 2.31
CA MET A 56 -13.37 3.58 2.47
C MET A 56 -14.14 3.21 3.73
N GLY A 57 -14.05 3.98 4.81
CA GLY A 57 -14.60 3.62 6.11
C GLY A 57 -13.90 2.38 6.68
N SER A 58 -14.40 1.19 6.37
CA SER A 58 -13.76 -0.10 6.70
C SER A 58 -12.90 -0.64 5.56
N PHE A 59 -11.67 -1.02 5.89
CA PHE A 59 -10.69 -1.57 4.95
C PHE A 59 -9.63 -2.41 5.69
N THR A 60 -8.94 -3.26 4.95
CA THR A 60 -7.77 -4.02 5.40
C THR A 60 -6.50 -3.29 4.98
N LYS A 61 -5.51 -3.26 5.88
CA LYS A 61 -4.16 -2.78 5.58
C LYS A 61 -3.24 -3.96 5.32
N ASP A 62 -2.43 -3.87 4.27
CA ASP A 62 -1.39 -4.86 3.96
C ASP A 62 -0.04 -4.15 3.75
N TYR A 63 0.99 -4.65 4.45
CA TYR A 63 2.36 -4.13 4.48
C TYR A 63 3.39 -5.18 4.02
N SER A 64 2.94 -6.21 3.29
CA SER A 64 3.80 -7.31 2.82
C SER A 64 4.87 -6.87 1.82
N CYS A 65 4.67 -5.74 1.14
CA CYS A 65 5.69 -5.10 0.31
C CYS A 65 6.48 -4.08 1.13
N ASP A 66 7.81 -4.16 1.11
CA ASP A 66 8.66 -3.37 2.02
C ASP A 66 8.49 -1.86 1.88
N SER A 67 8.33 -1.36 0.66
CA SER A 67 8.18 0.07 0.36
C SER A 67 6.75 0.56 0.24
N GLN A 68 5.74 -0.31 0.32
CA GLN A 68 4.35 0.04 0.02
C GLN A 68 3.40 -0.30 1.17
N VAL A 69 2.28 0.42 1.20
CA VAL A 69 1.11 0.08 1.99
C VAL A 69 -0.09 -0.05 1.06
N TRP A 70 -0.88 -1.08 1.29
CA TRP A 70 -2.06 -1.39 0.49
C TRP A 70 -3.30 -1.19 1.36
N LEU A 71 -4.24 -0.37 0.89
CA LEU A 71 -5.58 -0.27 1.46
C LEU A 71 -6.53 -1.09 0.61
N ILE A 72 -7.15 -2.09 1.22
CA ILE A 72 -7.95 -3.09 0.52
C ILE A 72 -9.40 -3.04 1.02
N LYS A 73 -10.35 -2.88 0.11
CA LYS A 73 -11.78 -2.96 0.41
C LYS A 73 -12.46 -3.99 -0.49
N ASP A 74 -13.30 -4.84 0.10
CA ASP A 74 -14.11 -5.84 -0.59
C ASP A 74 -15.58 -5.39 -0.63
N PHE A 75 -16.18 -5.52 -1.80
CA PHE A 75 -17.56 -5.25 -2.13
C PHE A 75 -18.17 -6.55 -2.68
N ASP A 76 -18.27 -7.59 -1.84
CA ASP A 76 -18.88 -8.87 -2.16
C ASP A 76 -18.37 -9.51 -3.46
N GLY A 77 -17.03 -9.66 -3.51
CA GLY A 77 -16.31 -10.25 -4.65
C GLY A 77 -15.71 -9.23 -5.61
N ALA A 78 -16.16 -7.98 -5.59
CA ALA A 78 -15.44 -6.87 -6.22
C ALA A 78 -14.44 -6.27 -5.23
N LYS A 79 -13.21 -5.95 -5.64
CA LYS A 79 -12.16 -5.47 -4.73
C LYS A 79 -11.49 -4.21 -5.27
N VAL A 80 -11.18 -3.31 -4.35
CA VAL A 80 -10.30 -2.17 -4.61
C VAL A 80 -9.06 -2.33 -3.76
N ARG A 81 -7.89 -2.15 -4.40
CA ARG A 81 -6.58 -2.11 -3.76
C ARG A 81 -5.92 -0.79 -4.15
N LEU A 82 -5.82 0.12 -3.19
CA LEU A 82 -5.07 1.36 -3.37
C LEU A 82 -3.67 1.17 -2.80
N VAL A 83 -2.67 1.49 -3.62
CA VAL A 83 -1.26 1.34 -3.27
C VAL A 83 -0.67 2.72 -3.03
N PHE A 84 -0.05 2.90 -1.86
CA PHE A 84 0.66 4.11 -1.46
C PHE A 84 2.08 3.75 -1.00
N ASN A 85 2.98 4.74 -0.95
CA ASN A 85 4.29 4.51 -0.34
C ASN A 85 4.17 4.37 1.18
N ARG A 86 4.94 3.43 1.73
CA ARG A 86 4.97 3.16 3.16
C ARG A 86 5.55 4.32 3.96
N THR A 87 6.46 5.09 3.35
CA THR A 87 7.01 6.34 3.90
C THR A 87 5.96 7.41 4.15
N THR A 88 4.81 7.35 3.46
CA THR A 88 3.72 8.32 3.57
C THR A 88 2.92 8.11 4.86
N VAL A 89 2.93 6.90 5.41
CA VAL A 89 2.14 6.52 6.60
C VAL A 89 2.95 5.98 7.77
N CYS A 90 4.21 5.61 7.53
CA CYS A 90 5.11 5.06 8.52
C CYS A 90 6.46 5.77 8.48
N LYS A 91 7.09 5.89 9.65
CA LYS A 91 8.45 6.39 9.76
C LYS A 91 9.44 5.27 9.46
N ARG A 92 10.33 5.48 8.50
CA ARG A 92 11.49 4.60 8.26
C ARG A 92 12.52 4.81 9.35
N VAL A 93 12.93 3.76 10.04
CA VAL A 93 13.97 3.81 11.09
C VAL A 93 15.05 2.81 10.75
N VAL A 94 16.30 3.27 10.66
CA VAL A 94 17.45 2.38 10.53
C VAL A 94 17.80 1.88 11.93
N THR A 95 17.65 0.57 12.16
CA THR A 95 17.91 -0.05 13.47
C THR A 95 19.26 -0.74 13.56
N GLY A 96 19.99 -0.79 12.43
CA GLY A 96 21.37 -1.22 12.41
C GLY A 96 21.93 -1.25 11.00
N THR A 97 23.14 -1.79 10.88
CA THR A 97 23.77 -2.08 9.60
C THR A 97 24.32 -3.49 9.63
N LYS A 98 24.33 -4.14 8.47
CA LYS A 98 24.94 -5.45 8.26
C LYS A 98 25.93 -5.36 7.12
N THR A 99 27.13 -5.87 7.34
CA THR A 99 28.11 -6.05 6.27
C THR A 99 27.83 -7.35 5.53
N ILE A 100 27.59 -7.26 4.24
CA ILE A 100 27.52 -8.39 3.32
C ILE A 100 28.93 -8.58 2.73
N PRO A 101 29.59 -9.71 2.98
CA PRO A 101 30.95 -9.94 2.49
C PRO A 101 30.98 -9.98 0.96
N ALA A 102 32.16 -9.73 0.39
CA ALA A 102 32.37 -9.87 -1.04
C ALA A 102 32.07 -11.29 -1.52
N VAL A 103 31.41 -11.42 -2.67
CA VAL A 103 31.06 -12.71 -3.29
C VAL A 103 31.60 -12.74 -4.70
N THR A 104 32.39 -13.78 -5.01
CA THR A 104 32.79 -14.09 -6.38
C THR A 104 31.79 -15.08 -6.97
N ILE A 105 31.09 -14.65 -8.02
CA ILE A 105 30.25 -15.53 -8.82
C ILE A 105 31.12 -16.12 -9.92
N PRO A 106 31.36 -17.45 -9.93
CA PRO A 106 32.20 -18.09 -10.94
C PRO A 106 31.58 -17.93 -12.33
N ALA A 107 32.44 -17.87 -13.35
CA ALA A 107 32.03 -17.78 -14.74
C ALA A 107 31.12 -18.96 -15.13
N LYS A 108 30.11 -18.67 -15.95
CA LYS A 108 29.28 -19.67 -16.64
C LYS A 108 29.49 -19.52 -18.15
N PRO A 109 29.14 -20.51 -18.99
CA PRO A 109 29.44 -20.48 -20.42
C PRO A 109 28.98 -19.22 -21.19
N ALA A 110 27.98 -18.49 -20.66
CA ALA A 110 27.46 -17.25 -21.25
C ALA A 110 27.70 -15.99 -20.39
N GLU A 111 28.35 -16.09 -19.23
CA GLU A 111 28.50 -14.99 -18.28
C GLU A 111 29.93 -14.99 -17.69
N PRO A 112 30.70 -13.89 -17.82
CA PRO A 112 32.03 -13.80 -17.24
C PRO A 112 31.97 -13.84 -15.71
N GLU A 113 33.11 -14.15 -15.08
CA GLU A 113 33.25 -14.07 -13.64
C GLU A 113 32.86 -12.68 -13.14
N ARG A 114 32.07 -12.63 -12.06
CA ARG A 114 31.59 -11.38 -11.47
C ARG A 114 31.96 -11.32 -10.00
N VAL A 115 32.75 -10.31 -9.64
CA VAL A 115 33.04 -9.98 -8.25
C VAL A 115 32.01 -8.97 -7.77
N ILE A 116 31.23 -9.35 -6.76
CA ILE A 116 30.37 -8.44 -6.01
C ILE A 116 31.20 -7.98 -4.81
N PRO A 117 31.58 -6.69 -4.72
CA PRO A 117 32.37 -6.19 -3.60
C PRO A 117 31.57 -6.26 -2.29
N GLU A 118 32.26 -6.14 -1.16
CA GLU A 118 31.61 -6.01 0.14
C GLU A 118 30.65 -4.82 0.15
N GLN A 119 29.48 -5.00 0.78
CA GLN A 119 28.45 -3.97 0.87
C GLN A 119 27.97 -3.82 2.31
N THR A 120 27.88 -2.59 2.79
CA THR A 120 27.14 -2.30 4.03
C THR A 120 25.69 -2.02 3.68
N VAL A 121 24.78 -2.82 4.22
CA VAL A 121 23.34 -2.64 4.05
C VAL A 121 22.70 -2.20 5.35
N GLU A 122 21.76 -1.26 5.26
CA GLU A 122 20.95 -0.82 6.40
C GLU A 122 19.95 -1.92 6.78
N THR A 123 19.84 -2.20 8.07
CA THR A 123 18.70 -2.93 8.64
C THR A 123 17.64 -1.90 9.00
N VAL A 124 16.45 -2.06 8.42
CA VAL A 124 15.39 -1.06 8.47
C VAL A 124 14.18 -1.66 9.17
N GLU A 125 13.61 -0.89 10.09
CA GLU A 125 12.30 -1.12 10.67
C GLU A 125 11.35 0.02 10.34
N TRP A 126 10.08 -0.30 10.17
CA TRP A 126 9.03 0.66 9.91
C TRP A 126 8.21 0.91 11.17
N GLN A 127 8.34 2.10 11.74
CA GLN A 127 7.51 2.55 12.84
C GLN A 127 6.23 3.16 12.28
N CYS A 128 5.22 2.33 12.16
CA CYS A 128 3.86 2.75 11.89
C CYS A 128 3.19 3.03 13.26
N GLY A 129 3.34 4.24 13.80
CA GLY A 129 2.70 4.64 15.07
C GLY A 129 1.17 4.60 14.99
N GLU A 130 0.46 4.97 16.08
CA GLU A 130 -0.99 5.20 16.05
C GLU A 130 -1.30 6.15 14.89
N SER A 131 -1.97 5.58 13.92
CA SER A 131 -1.80 5.87 12.51
C SER A 131 -2.17 7.31 12.14
N LEU A 132 -1.57 7.86 11.08
CA LEU A 132 -2.19 8.94 10.28
C LEU A 132 -3.63 8.63 9.81
N LEU A 133 -4.11 7.39 10.01
CA LEU A 133 -5.45 6.88 9.76
C LEU A 133 -6.24 6.53 11.04
N ALA A 134 -5.64 6.68 12.22
CA ALA A 134 -6.35 6.64 13.49
C ALA A 134 -6.81 8.07 13.80
N LYS A 135 -8.02 8.24 14.35
CA LYS A 135 -8.41 9.54 14.92
C LYS A 135 -7.40 9.88 16.00
N THR A 136 -6.86 11.09 15.95
CA THR A 136 -6.08 11.64 17.06
C THR A 136 -6.96 11.71 18.32
N PHE A 137 -6.36 11.63 19.50
CA PHE A 137 -7.08 11.73 20.77
C PHE A 137 -7.91 13.03 20.84
N ASP A 138 -7.36 14.12 20.29
CA ASP A 138 -8.04 15.42 20.17
C ASP A 138 -9.30 15.38 19.27
N GLU A 139 -9.30 14.55 18.21
CA GLU A 139 -10.47 14.35 17.34
C GLU A 139 -11.56 13.49 18.00
N LEU A 140 -11.22 12.69 19.02
CA LEU A 140 -12.17 11.87 19.77
C LEU A 140 -12.87 12.66 20.88
N GLU A 141 -12.17 13.58 21.56
CA GLU A 141 -12.76 14.46 22.57
C GLU A 141 -13.66 15.54 21.95
N ALA A 142 -13.35 16.04 20.75
CA ALA A 142 -14.21 16.99 20.04
C ALA A 142 -15.51 16.39 19.48
N SER A 143 -15.65 15.05 19.55
CA SER A 143 -16.80 14.29 19.03
C SER A 143 -17.73 13.74 20.13
N ALA A 144 -17.39 13.98 21.41
CA ALA A 144 -18.13 13.52 22.60
C ALA A 144 -18.88 14.68 23.25
#